data_AF-A0A2W2F0T2-F1
#
_entry.id   AF-A0A2W2F0T2-F1
#
_cell.length_a   1.000
_cell.length_b   1.000
_cell.length_c   1.000
_cell.angle_alpha   90.00
_cell.angle_beta   90.00
_cell.angle_gamma   90.00
#
_symmetry.space_group_name_H-M   'P 1'
#
loop_
_entity.id
_entity.type
_entity.pdbx_description
1 polymer ?
#
loop_
_entity_poly.entity_id
_entity_poly.type
_entity_poly.pdbx_seq_one_letter_code
_entity_poly.pdbx_strand_id
1 'polypeptide(L)'
;MLKRTRWGLTFLAVTTTVLTAVPDTPATADAAPSGTGETYTVTLLTGDVVTVRPTGGRCPAVSVEPAEPNGVIRRSCGPDGHVRVIPARVAAQVGTVLDPALFDVTALIADGYDDARTQEIPVIVRPAGQARVAALAGVRALPSIGSVAGHVPKKKAAAAKRTAQSLLADAEKVWLDRRVRATSLPAT
;
A
#
# COMPACT_ATOMS: atom_id res chain seq x y z
N MET A 1 20.13 54.71 74.23
CA MET A 1 21.31 54.65 73.33
C MET A 1 21.80 53.22 73.27
N LEU A 2 21.65 52.49 72.15
CA LEU A 2 22.66 51.52 71.67
C LEU A 2 22.24 50.91 70.32
N LYS A 3 23.18 50.96 69.38
CA LYS A 3 23.15 50.34 68.05
C LYS A 3 23.39 48.82 68.16
N ARG A 4 22.88 48.03 67.21
CA ARG A 4 23.40 46.73 66.69
C ARG A 4 22.38 46.19 65.64
N THR A 5 22.59 46.22 64.31
CA THR A 5 23.59 45.62 63.40
C THR A 5 23.37 44.12 63.07
N ARG A 6 22.95 43.87 61.81
CA ARG A 6 23.18 42.70 60.90
C ARG A 6 22.54 41.36 61.33
N TRP A 7 22.18 40.40 60.49
CA TRP A 7 22.26 40.11 59.04
C TRP A 7 21.31 38.88 58.84
N GLY A 8 20.80 38.62 57.64
CA GLY A 8 20.25 37.29 57.33
C GLY A 8 19.21 37.27 56.23
N LEU A 9 19.69 37.22 54.99
CA LEU A 9 18.91 36.96 53.78
C LEU A 9 18.97 35.44 53.53
N THR A 10 17.83 34.75 53.50
CA THR A 10 17.74 33.37 52.98
C THR A 10 16.51 33.29 52.07
N PHE A 11 16.74 33.32 50.76
CA PHE A 11 15.70 33.09 49.75
C PHE A 11 15.48 31.59 49.58
N LEU A 12 14.21 31.18 49.67
CA LEU A 12 13.71 29.84 49.44
C LEU A 12 13.52 29.64 47.93
N ALA A 13 14.28 28.72 47.31
CA ALA A 13 14.10 28.34 45.91
C ALA A 13 13.16 27.13 45.81
N VAL A 14 12.03 27.31 45.15
CA VAL A 14 11.03 26.27 44.84
C VAL A 14 11.47 25.55 43.55
N THR A 15 11.66 24.23 43.62
CA THR A 15 11.93 23.38 42.46
C THR A 15 10.63 22.91 41.82
N THR A 16 10.34 23.36 40.61
CA THR A 16 9.27 22.84 39.74
C THR A 16 9.79 21.72 38.86
N THR A 17 9.25 20.51 39.04
CA THR A 17 9.51 19.34 38.19
C THR A 17 8.70 19.45 36.90
N VAL A 18 9.38 19.48 35.75
CA VAL A 18 8.73 19.48 34.41
C VAL A 18 8.64 18.05 33.91
N LEU A 19 7.42 17.58 33.63
CA LEU A 19 7.14 16.28 33.00
C LEU A 19 7.29 16.45 31.48
N THR A 20 8.38 15.93 30.92
CA THR A 20 8.62 15.95 29.47
C THR A 20 7.76 14.89 28.77
N ALA A 21 6.79 15.35 27.97
CA ALA A 21 6.02 14.50 27.07
C ALA A 21 6.93 13.92 25.96
N VAL A 22 6.83 12.62 25.73
CA VAL A 22 7.55 11.90 24.68
C VAL A 22 6.87 12.23 23.33
N PRO A 23 7.60 12.62 22.28
CA PRO A 23 7.00 12.84 20.97
C PRO A 23 6.57 11.49 20.36
N ASP A 24 5.27 11.33 20.15
CA ASP A 24 4.69 10.30 19.31
C ASP A 24 5.28 10.47 17.90
N THR A 25 6.13 9.52 17.49
CA THR A 25 6.66 9.50 16.11
C THR A 25 5.55 8.91 15.23
N PRO A 26 5.00 9.65 14.26
CA PRO A 26 3.94 9.11 13.43
C PRO A 26 4.49 7.94 12.61
N ALA A 27 3.80 6.80 12.66
CA ALA A 27 3.96 5.75 11.66
C ALA A 27 3.86 6.41 10.29
N THR A 28 4.93 6.35 9.49
CA THR A 28 4.96 6.93 8.15
C THR A 28 3.90 6.23 7.31
N ALA A 29 2.72 6.84 7.22
CA ALA A 29 1.75 6.52 6.19
C ALA A 29 2.46 6.73 4.86
N ASP A 30 2.45 5.69 4.03
CA ASP A 30 3.03 5.72 2.69
C ASP A 30 2.46 6.94 1.95
N ALA A 31 3.32 7.93 1.69
CA ALA A 31 2.87 9.25 1.27
C ALA A 31 2.22 9.14 -0.11
N ALA A 32 0.94 9.49 -0.19
CA ALA A 32 0.21 9.51 -1.45
C ALA A 32 0.92 10.44 -2.47
N PRO A 33 0.88 10.11 -3.77
CA PRO A 33 1.48 10.93 -4.81
C PRO A 33 0.96 12.38 -4.74
N SER A 34 1.87 13.33 -4.57
CA SER A 34 1.57 14.72 -4.18
C SER A 34 1.75 15.76 -5.31
N GLY A 35 1.95 15.32 -6.56
CA GLY A 35 2.12 16.22 -7.71
C GLY A 35 0.78 16.72 -8.26
N THR A 36 0.49 18.03 -8.13
CA THR A 36 -0.65 18.64 -8.82
C THR A 36 -0.42 18.65 -10.33
N GLY A 37 -1.25 17.94 -11.09
CA GLY A 37 -1.14 17.82 -12.55
C GLY A 37 -0.47 16.54 -13.07
N GLU A 38 0.11 15.73 -12.20
CA GLU A 38 0.65 14.42 -12.59
C GLU A 38 -0.50 13.44 -12.87
N THR A 39 -0.33 12.56 -13.85
CA THR A 39 -1.32 11.53 -14.19
C THR A 39 -0.64 10.18 -14.19
N TYR A 40 -1.22 9.23 -13.47
CA TYR A 40 -0.71 7.87 -13.37
C TYR A 40 -1.70 6.92 -14.02
N THR A 41 -1.18 5.92 -14.70
CA THR A 41 -1.96 4.81 -15.25
C THR A 41 -1.53 3.52 -14.56
N VAL A 42 -2.49 2.75 -14.06
CA VAL A 42 -2.25 1.48 -13.39
C VAL A 42 -3.14 0.43 -14.03
N THR A 43 -2.54 -0.55 -14.70
CA THR A 43 -3.24 -1.77 -15.10
C THR A 43 -3.26 -2.73 -13.91
N LEU A 44 -4.46 -2.99 -13.37
CA LEU A 44 -4.66 -3.93 -12.26
C LEU A 44 -4.36 -5.36 -12.69
N LEU A 45 -4.14 -6.27 -11.72
CA LEU A 45 -3.92 -7.70 -12.02
C LEU A 45 -5.07 -8.33 -12.82
N THR A 46 -6.28 -7.79 -12.68
CA THR A 46 -7.49 -8.25 -13.35
C THR A 46 -7.59 -7.74 -14.80
N GLY A 47 -6.69 -6.85 -15.22
CA GLY A 47 -6.61 -6.25 -16.55
C GLY A 47 -7.37 -4.93 -16.71
N ASP A 48 -8.02 -4.42 -15.66
CA ASP A 48 -8.69 -3.11 -15.74
C ASP A 48 -7.63 -1.99 -15.66
N VAL A 49 -7.77 -0.96 -16.48
CA VAL A 49 -6.82 0.14 -16.56
C VAL A 49 -7.38 1.33 -15.80
N VAL A 50 -6.68 1.78 -14.77
CA VAL A 50 -7.08 2.88 -13.90
C VAL A 50 -6.21 4.08 -14.17
N THR A 51 -6.83 5.23 -14.45
CA THR A 51 -6.12 6.51 -14.52
C THR A 51 -6.41 7.31 -13.25
N VAL A 52 -5.34 7.75 -12.58
CA VAL A 52 -5.39 8.49 -11.31
C VAL A 52 -4.74 9.85 -11.51
N ARG A 53 -5.45 10.91 -11.12
CA ARG A 53 -4.95 12.29 -11.19
C ARG A 53 -5.09 12.96 -9.81
N PRO A 54 -3.99 13.36 -9.15
CA PRO A 54 -4.07 14.11 -7.90
C PRO A 54 -4.79 15.44 -8.11
N THR A 55 -5.61 15.81 -7.13
CA THR A 55 -6.49 17.00 -7.18
C THR A 55 -6.10 18.06 -6.14
N GLY A 56 -5.07 17.80 -5.33
CA GLY A 56 -4.72 18.60 -4.15
C GLY A 56 -5.63 18.39 -2.94
N GLY A 57 -6.76 17.67 -3.10
CA GLY A 57 -7.61 17.21 -2.01
C GLY A 57 -7.22 15.81 -1.51
N ARG A 58 -7.95 15.31 -0.51
CA ARG A 58 -7.72 13.98 0.08
C ARG A 58 -7.81 12.84 -0.94
N CYS A 59 -8.79 12.92 -1.85
CA CYS A 59 -9.06 11.87 -2.82
C CYS A 59 -8.69 12.34 -4.23
N PRO A 60 -7.87 11.58 -4.98
CA PRO A 60 -7.57 11.87 -6.37
C PRO A 60 -8.80 11.63 -7.26
N ALA A 61 -8.80 12.23 -8.46
CA ALA A 61 -9.76 11.92 -9.50
C ALA A 61 -9.38 10.58 -10.16
N VAL A 62 -10.37 9.69 -10.35
CA VAL A 62 -10.13 8.34 -10.88
C VAL A 62 -11.12 7.98 -11.99
N SER A 63 -10.58 7.63 -13.15
CA SER A 63 -11.30 6.99 -14.25
C SER A 63 -10.81 5.56 -14.45
N VAL A 64 -11.70 4.67 -14.88
CA VAL A 64 -11.40 3.24 -15.06
C VAL A 64 -11.90 2.81 -16.42
N GLU A 65 -11.02 2.20 -17.20
CA GLU A 65 -11.35 1.42 -18.38
C GLU A 65 -11.45 -0.06 -17.96
N PRO A 66 -12.66 -0.64 -17.94
CA PRO A 66 -12.83 -2.02 -17.52
C PRO A 66 -12.17 -3.00 -18.50
N ALA A 67 -11.67 -4.12 -17.99
CA ALA A 67 -11.02 -5.17 -18.81
C ALA A 67 -11.97 -5.90 -19.78
N GLU A 68 -13.28 -5.71 -19.60
CA GLU A 68 -14.34 -6.33 -20.39
C GLU A 68 -15.37 -5.28 -20.77
N PRO A 69 -16.03 -5.43 -21.94
CA PRO A 69 -17.14 -4.55 -22.28
C PRO A 69 -18.21 -4.64 -21.19
N ASN A 70 -18.66 -3.49 -20.70
CA ASN A 70 -19.66 -3.35 -19.63
C ASN A 70 -19.23 -3.85 -18.24
N GLY A 71 -17.93 -3.96 -17.98
CA GLY A 71 -17.43 -4.34 -16.65
C GLY A 71 -17.87 -3.37 -15.56
N VAL A 72 -18.50 -3.89 -14.50
CA VAL A 72 -18.95 -3.10 -13.34
C VAL A 72 -17.79 -2.92 -12.36
N ILE A 73 -17.52 -1.68 -11.97
CA ILE A 73 -16.41 -1.31 -11.10
C ILE A 73 -16.93 -0.57 -9.86
N ARG A 74 -16.56 -1.05 -8.67
CA ARG A 74 -16.73 -0.32 -7.41
C ARG A 74 -15.48 0.52 -7.15
N ARG A 75 -15.67 1.80 -6.89
CA ARG A 75 -14.61 2.75 -6.50
C ARG A 75 -14.91 3.27 -5.10
N SER A 76 -13.91 3.33 -4.24
CA SER A 76 -14.03 3.95 -2.93
C SER A 76 -12.75 4.70 -2.58
N CYS A 77 -12.91 5.85 -1.93
CA CYS A 77 -11.81 6.57 -1.30
C CYS A 77 -11.95 6.41 0.22
N GLY A 78 -10.90 5.94 0.88
CA GLY A 78 -10.88 5.77 2.32
C GLY A 78 -10.58 7.08 3.07
N PRO A 79 -10.73 7.09 4.41
CA PRO A 79 -10.35 8.23 5.24
C PRO A 79 -8.83 8.51 5.19
N ASP A 80 -8.03 7.49 4.88
CA ASP A 80 -6.60 7.55 4.59
C ASP A 80 -6.25 8.22 3.25
N GLY A 81 -7.25 8.56 2.42
CA GLY A 81 -7.05 9.13 1.09
C GLY A 81 -6.70 8.11 0.01
N HIS A 82 -6.59 6.84 0.38
CA HIS A 82 -6.32 5.77 -0.58
C HIS A 82 -7.58 5.40 -1.36
N VAL A 83 -7.43 5.32 -2.68
CA VAL A 83 -8.48 4.87 -3.58
C VAL A 83 -8.34 3.38 -3.87
N ARG A 84 -9.46 2.67 -3.73
CA ARG A 84 -9.59 1.26 -4.07
C ARG A 84 -10.52 1.10 -5.27
N VAL A 85 -10.10 0.28 -6.23
CA VAL A 85 -10.84 0.00 -7.46
C VAL A 85 -11.05 -1.50 -7.56
N ILE A 86 -12.27 -1.96 -7.29
CA ILE A 86 -12.60 -3.38 -7.22
C ILE A 86 -13.62 -3.71 -8.33
N PRO A 87 -13.22 -4.51 -9.33
CA PRO A 87 -14.17 -5.02 -10.31
C PRO A 87 -15.17 -5.99 -9.65
N ALA A 88 -16.45 -5.88 -10.00
CA ALA A 88 -17.51 -6.70 -9.40
C ALA A 88 -17.26 -8.21 -9.57
N ARG A 89 -16.66 -8.61 -10.69
CA ARG A 89 -16.34 -10.02 -11.01
C ARG A 89 -15.37 -10.69 -10.03
N VAL A 90 -14.56 -9.92 -9.31
CA VAL A 90 -13.63 -10.44 -8.29
C VAL A 90 -13.99 -10.01 -6.87
N ALA A 91 -15.10 -9.28 -6.68
CA ALA A 91 -15.41 -8.64 -5.41
C ALA A 91 -15.58 -9.66 -4.26
N ALA A 92 -16.13 -10.84 -4.54
CA ALA A 92 -16.29 -11.91 -3.55
C ALA A 92 -14.96 -12.58 -3.15
N GLN A 93 -13.96 -12.47 -4.01
CA GLN A 93 -12.62 -13.03 -3.83
C GLN A 93 -11.69 -12.06 -3.10
N VAL A 94 -11.99 -10.76 -3.09
CA VAL A 94 -11.22 -9.78 -2.31
C VAL A 94 -11.38 -10.04 -0.82
N GLY A 95 -10.28 -10.22 -0.10
CA GLY A 95 -10.21 -10.60 1.31
C GLY A 95 -10.16 -12.11 1.55
N THR A 96 -10.68 -12.93 0.63
CA THR A 96 -10.73 -14.40 0.76
C THR A 96 -9.64 -15.10 -0.04
N VAL A 97 -9.48 -14.78 -1.32
CA VAL A 97 -8.42 -15.29 -2.20
C VAL A 97 -7.44 -14.18 -2.56
N LEU A 98 -7.94 -13.01 -2.97
CA LEU A 98 -7.13 -11.87 -3.37
C LEU A 98 -6.96 -10.89 -2.22
N ASP A 99 -5.73 -10.48 -1.93
CA ASP A 99 -5.45 -9.41 -0.98
C ASP A 99 -6.06 -8.07 -1.44
N PRO A 100 -6.79 -7.33 -0.58
CA PRO A 100 -7.26 -5.97 -0.89
C PRO A 100 -6.18 -5.00 -1.39
N ALA A 101 -4.92 -5.17 -0.96
CA ALA A 101 -3.78 -4.38 -1.40
C ALA A 101 -3.57 -4.40 -2.92
N LEU A 102 -3.98 -5.47 -3.60
CA LEU A 102 -3.91 -5.61 -5.07
C LEU A 102 -4.83 -4.64 -5.82
N PHE A 103 -5.75 -3.98 -5.10
CA PHE A 103 -6.76 -3.07 -5.64
C PHE A 103 -6.65 -1.65 -5.09
N ASP A 104 -5.67 -1.37 -4.23
CA ASP A 104 -5.37 -0.03 -3.71
C ASP A 104 -4.46 0.71 -4.68
N VAL A 105 -5.06 1.45 -5.62
CA VAL A 105 -4.30 2.10 -6.71
C VAL A 105 -3.38 3.20 -6.20
N THR A 106 -3.69 3.79 -5.05
CA THR A 106 -2.81 4.80 -4.42
C THR A 106 -1.54 4.15 -3.90
N ALA A 107 -1.66 3.04 -3.17
CA ALA A 107 -0.51 2.28 -2.70
C ALA A 107 0.30 1.67 -3.86
N LEU A 108 -0.38 1.15 -4.89
CA LEU A 108 0.31 0.62 -6.07
C LEU A 108 1.16 1.70 -6.76
N ILE A 109 0.64 2.93 -6.91
CA ILE A 109 1.42 4.04 -7.46
C ILE A 109 2.58 4.39 -6.53
N ALA A 110 2.36 4.49 -5.23
CA ALA A 110 3.43 4.84 -4.28
C ALA A 110 4.56 3.79 -4.25
N ASP A 111 4.23 2.51 -4.39
CA ASP A 111 5.18 1.39 -4.53
C ASP A 111 5.88 1.32 -5.90
N GLY A 112 5.46 2.16 -6.86
CA GLY A 112 6.05 2.21 -8.20
C GLY A 112 5.45 1.25 -9.22
N TYR A 113 4.24 0.76 -8.95
CA TYR A 113 3.51 -0.20 -9.80
C TYR A 113 2.54 0.45 -10.80
N ASP A 114 2.74 1.71 -11.21
CA ASP A 114 2.10 2.28 -12.39
C ASP A 114 2.79 1.82 -13.70
N ASP A 115 2.12 2.04 -14.81
CA ASP A 115 2.46 1.47 -16.12
C ASP A 115 3.66 2.17 -16.77
N ALA A 116 4.03 3.38 -16.32
CA ALA A 116 5.21 4.07 -16.81
C ALA A 116 6.49 3.52 -16.17
N ARG A 117 6.43 3.09 -14.90
CA ARG A 117 7.59 2.58 -14.15
C ARG A 117 7.81 1.08 -14.23
N THR A 118 6.76 0.28 -14.41
CA THR A 118 6.86 -1.18 -14.50
C THR A 118 5.78 -1.78 -15.38
N GLN A 119 6.08 -2.94 -15.95
CA GLN A 119 5.17 -3.72 -16.80
C GLN A 119 4.59 -4.94 -16.09
N GLU A 120 4.87 -5.10 -14.80
CA GLU A 120 4.49 -6.28 -14.02
C GLU A 120 4.10 -5.91 -12.59
N ILE A 121 3.22 -6.73 -11.98
CA ILE A 121 2.86 -6.67 -10.57
C ILE A 121 3.45 -7.91 -9.88
N PRO A 122 4.36 -7.76 -8.90
CA PRO A 122 4.91 -8.90 -8.18
C PRO A 122 3.89 -9.43 -7.17
N VAL A 123 3.73 -10.74 -7.13
CA VAL A 123 2.75 -11.41 -6.27
C VAL A 123 3.37 -12.62 -5.58
N ILE A 124 2.82 -12.92 -4.40
CA ILE A 124 3.03 -14.19 -3.71
C ILE A 124 1.73 -14.97 -3.82
N VAL A 125 1.82 -16.24 -4.18
CA VAL A 125 0.67 -17.11 -4.38
C VAL A 125 0.82 -18.38 -3.57
N ARG A 126 -0.17 -18.66 -2.73
CA ARG A 126 -0.36 -19.98 -2.13
C ARG A 126 -1.26 -20.80 -3.05
N PRO A 127 -0.77 -21.89 -3.64
CA PRO A 127 -1.58 -22.75 -4.49
C PRO A 127 -2.66 -23.48 -3.68
N ALA A 128 -3.79 -23.77 -4.32
CA ALA A 128 -4.80 -24.66 -3.77
C ALA A 128 -4.32 -26.12 -3.89
N GLY A 129 -3.98 -26.75 -2.77
CA GLY A 129 -3.50 -28.14 -2.76
C GLY A 129 -2.21 -28.31 -3.58
N GLN A 130 -2.22 -29.21 -4.56
CA GLN A 130 -1.08 -29.49 -5.44
C GLN A 130 -1.14 -28.75 -6.80
N ALA A 131 -2.04 -27.76 -6.94
CA ALA A 131 -2.19 -27.02 -8.18
C ALA A 131 -0.90 -26.28 -8.56
N ARG A 132 -0.54 -26.30 -9.86
CA ARG A 132 0.54 -25.48 -10.38
C ARG A 132 -0.01 -24.15 -10.84
N VAL A 133 0.50 -23.06 -10.27
CA VAL A 133 0.18 -21.70 -10.72
C VAL A 133 0.94 -21.43 -12.02
N ALA A 134 0.34 -21.78 -13.15
CA ALA A 134 1.03 -21.87 -14.44
C ALA A 134 1.26 -20.53 -15.16
N ALA A 135 0.63 -19.44 -14.71
CA ALA A 135 0.55 -18.20 -15.48
C ALA A 135 1.51 -17.08 -15.03
N LEU A 136 2.33 -17.30 -13.99
CA LEU A 136 3.25 -16.28 -13.48
C LEU A 136 4.59 -16.27 -14.24
N ALA A 137 5.15 -15.08 -14.46
CA ALA A 137 6.53 -14.92 -14.92
C ALA A 137 7.52 -14.92 -13.74
N GLY A 138 8.77 -15.32 -13.97
CA GLY A 138 9.84 -15.23 -12.98
C GLY A 138 9.58 -16.01 -11.68
N VAL A 139 8.99 -17.21 -11.78
CA VAL A 139 8.53 -17.98 -10.62
C VAL A 139 9.68 -18.41 -9.71
N ARG A 140 9.52 -18.16 -8.41
CA ARG A 140 10.45 -18.56 -7.35
C ARG A 140 9.69 -19.28 -6.23
N ALA A 141 10.10 -20.49 -5.87
CA ALA A 141 9.50 -21.23 -4.78
C ALA A 141 9.80 -20.60 -3.41
N LEU A 142 8.79 -20.61 -2.53
CA LEU A 142 8.87 -20.17 -1.14
C LEU A 142 8.44 -21.33 -0.22
N PRO A 143 9.27 -22.37 -0.05
CA PRO A 143 8.87 -23.62 0.62
C PRO A 143 8.52 -23.42 2.09
N SER A 144 9.15 -22.46 2.77
CA SER A 144 8.89 -22.15 4.19
C SER A 144 7.46 -21.71 4.47
N ILE A 145 6.74 -21.21 3.47
CA ILE A 145 5.35 -20.75 3.57
C ILE A 145 4.43 -21.43 2.56
N GLY A 146 4.89 -22.54 1.95
CA GLY A 146 4.13 -23.32 0.97
C GLY A 146 3.60 -22.47 -0.19
N SER A 147 4.38 -21.50 -0.67
CA SER A 147 3.94 -20.53 -1.68
C SER A 147 4.94 -20.39 -2.82
N VAL A 148 4.57 -19.61 -3.83
CA VAL A 148 5.45 -19.20 -4.93
C VAL A 148 5.40 -17.68 -5.08
N ALA A 149 6.55 -17.04 -5.29
CA ALA A 149 6.62 -15.67 -5.76
C ALA A 149 6.69 -15.66 -7.29
N GLY A 150 6.13 -14.63 -7.92
CA GLY A 150 6.24 -14.42 -9.35
C GLY A 150 5.63 -13.09 -9.76
N HIS A 151 5.48 -12.89 -11.06
CA HIS A 151 5.03 -11.63 -11.62
C HIS A 151 3.81 -11.81 -12.52
N VAL A 152 2.80 -10.95 -12.33
CA VAL A 152 1.65 -10.82 -13.21
C VAL A 152 1.99 -9.78 -14.29
N PRO A 153 2.06 -10.17 -15.58
CA PRO A 153 2.35 -9.23 -16.65
C PRO A 153 1.15 -8.31 -16.90
N LYS A 154 1.39 -6.99 -16.90
CA LYS A 154 0.35 -5.98 -17.12
C LYS A 154 0.53 -5.12 -18.38
N LYS A 155 1.61 -5.33 -19.16
CA LYS A 155 1.83 -4.65 -20.45
C LYS A 155 0.64 -4.75 -21.41
N LYS A 156 -0.11 -5.85 -21.34
CA LYS A 156 -1.36 -6.05 -22.06
C LYS A 156 -2.43 -6.44 -21.05
N ALA A 157 -3.50 -5.66 -20.97
CA ALA A 157 -4.66 -5.93 -20.12
C ALA A 157 -5.17 -7.38 -20.26
N ALA A 158 -5.20 -7.92 -21.49
CA ALA A 158 -5.59 -9.31 -21.75
C ALA A 158 -4.63 -10.35 -21.14
N ALA A 159 -3.34 -10.05 -21.03
CA ALA A 159 -2.37 -10.95 -20.38
C ALA A 159 -2.56 -10.94 -18.86
N ALA A 160 -2.75 -9.76 -18.26
CA ALA A 160 -3.08 -9.63 -16.84
C ALA A 160 -4.36 -10.41 -16.52
N LYS A 161 -5.43 -10.17 -17.29
CA LYS A 161 -6.72 -10.87 -17.14
C LYS A 161 -6.59 -12.38 -17.18
N ARG A 162 -5.88 -12.95 -18.17
CA ARG A 162 -5.67 -14.40 -18.27
C ARG A 162 -4.90 -14.94 -17.07
N THR A 163 -3.89 -14.21 -16.60
CA THR A 163 -3.12 -14.58 -15.41
C THR A 163 -4.03 -14.57 -14.18
N ALA A 164 -4.83 -13.53 -13.98
CA ALA A 164 -5.80 -13.47 -12.89
C ALA A 164 -6.84 -14.61 -12.94
N GLN A 165 -7.29 -15.02 -14.12
CA GLN A 165 -8.20 -16.15 -14.26
C GLN A 165 -7.56 -17.46 -13.80
N SER A 166 -6.30 -17.73 -14.16
CA SER A 166 -5.56 -18.90 -13.65
C SER A 166 -5.34 -18.81 -12.14
N LEU A 167 -4.98 -17.63 -11.62
CA LEU A 167 -4.82 -17.43 -10.18
C LEU A 167 -6.12 -17.72 -9.41
N LEU A 168 -7.27 -17.27 -9.93
CA LEU A 168 -8.57 -17.52 -9.30
C LEU A 168 -8.99 -18.99 -9.35
N ALA A 169 -8.49 -19.76 -10.33
CA ALA A 169 -8.77 -21.18 -10.44
C ALA A 169 -7.87 -22.03 -9.52
N ASP A 170 -6.60 -21.64 -9.39
CA ASP A 170 -5.54 -22.50 -8.85
C ASP A 170 -4.95 -22.02 -7.52
N ALA A 171 -5.26 -20.81 -7.05
CA ALA A 171 -4.73 -20.24 -5.82
C ALA A 171 -5.72 -20.35 -4.65
N GLU A 172 -5.21 -20.76 -3.49
CA GLU A 172 -5.88 -20.54 -2.20
C GLU A 172 -5.80 -19.06 -1.82
N LYS A 173 -4.64 -18.42 -2.07
CA LYS A 173 -4.40 -17.04 -1.69
C LYS A 173 -3.38 -16.34 -2.59
N VAL A 174 -3.61 -15.07 -2.88
CA VAL A 174 -2.78 -14.20 -3.72
C VAL A 174 -2.56 -12.90 -2.98
N TRP A 175 -1.30 -12.57 -2.71
CA TRP A 175 -0.89 -11.33 -2.07
C TRP A 175 -0.04 -10.49 -3.03
N LEU A 176 -0.08 -9.18 -2.85
CA LEU A 176 0.92 -8.29 -3.43
C LEU A 176 2.27 -8.56 -2.74
N ASP A 177 3.33 -8.78 -3.51
CA ASP A 177 4.69 -8.83 -2.98
C ASP A 177 5.18 -7.40 -2.73
N ARG A 178 4.73 -6.82 -1.62
CA ARG A 178 5.01 -5.42 -1.27
C ARG A 178 6.49 -5.20 -0.99
N ARG A 179 6.96 -4.00 -1.35
CA ARG A 179 8.29 -3.55 -0.97
C ARG A 179 8.30 -3.17 0.51
N VAL A 180 9.26 -3.70 1.25
CA VAL A 180 9.51 -3.29 2.63
C VAL A 180 10.72 -2.36 2.68
N ARG A 181 10.59 -1.24 3.40
CA ARG A 181 11.71 -0.34 3.68
C ARG A 181 12.12 -0.51 5.15
N ALA A 182 13.38 -0.86 5.38
CA ALA A 182 13.93 -0.94 6.72
C ALA A 182 14.47 0.43 7.15
N THR A 183 14.08 0.88 8.33
CA THR A 183 14.71 2.02 9.00
C THR A 183 15.64 1.45 10.07
N SER A 184 16.95 1.69 9.94
CA SER A 184 17.90 1.31 10.99
C SER A 184 17.86 2.31 12.14
N LEU A 185 17.94 1.81 13.36
CA LEU A 185 18.21 2.67 14.52
C LEU A 185 19.63 3.26 14.40
N PRO A 186 19.82 4.55 14.70
CA PRO A 186 21.16 5.12 14.73
C PRO A 186 22.01 4.38 15.77
N ALA A 187 23.22 3.99 15.39
CA ALA A 187 24.17 3.39 16.31
C ALA A 187 24.58 4.46 17.36
N THR A 188 24.40 4.13 18.64
CA THR A 188 24.83 4.94 19.79
C THR A 188 26.34 4.86 19.97
#